data_AF-A0A7C7FNX3-F1
#
_entry.id   AF-A0A7C7FNX3-F1
#
_cell.length_a   1.000
_cell.length_b   1.000
_cell.length_c   1.000
_cell.angle_alpha   90.00
_cell.angle_beta   90.00
_cell.angle_gamma   90.00
#
_symmetry.space_group_name_H-M   'P 1'
#
loop_
_entity.id
_entity.type
_entity.pdbx_description
1 polymer ?
#
loop_
_entity_poly.entity_id
_entity_poly.type
_entity_poly.pdbx_seq_one_letter_code
_entity_poly.pdbx_strand_id
1 'polypeptide(L)'
;MGKSTNIAVIGGGSWATAIVKMLSNNLDQVNWWIRNEKNIKHIQQYRHNPNYLPSIELDVDKLQISNDIQEVIRPASMVILAVPSAFIKDALEECPSDI
;
A
#
# COMPACT_ATOMS: atom_id res chain seq x y z
N MET A 1 3.24 18.57 18.79
CA MET A 1 2.69 17.38 18.10
C MET A 1 3.83 16.60 17.47
N GLY A 2 3.93 15.29 17.74
CA GLY A 2 4.85 14.43 17.01
C GLY A 2 4.46 14.37 15.53
N LYS A 3 5.45 14.29 14.64
CA LYS A 3 5.23 14.21 13.19
C LYS A 3 4.36 12.98 12.89
N SER A 4 3.20 13.14 12.25
CA SER A 4 2.40 12.01 11.76
C SER A 4 3.27 11.17 10.85
N THR A 5 3.48 9.91 11.20
CA THR A 5 4.32 9.00 10.41
C THR A 5 3.48 8.42 9.30
N ASN A 6 3.53 9.06 8.13
CA ASN A 6 2.86 8.58 6.93
C ASN A 6 3.78 7.57 6.23
N ILE A 7 3.31 6.33 6.08
CA ILE A 7 4.07 5.25 5.47
C ILE A 7 3.38 4.82 4.18
N ALA A 8 4.17 4.72 3.11
CA ALA A 8 3.77 4.10 1.85
C ALA A 8 4.27 2.67 1.77
N VAL A 9 3.39 1.74 1.40
CA VAL A 9 3.75 0.36 1.07
C VAL A 9 3.54 0.15 -0.41
N ILE A 10 4.59 -0.29 -1.12
CA ILE A 10 4.56 -0.54 -2.56
C ILE A 10 4.48 -2.04 -2.80
N GLY A 11 3.35 -2.51 -3.36
CA GLY A 11 3.12 -3.89 -3.76
C GLY A 11 1.78 -4.43 -3.25
N GLY A 12 1.15 -5.35 -4.00
CA GLY A 12 -0.15 -5.93 -3.64
C GLY A 12 -0.12 -7.36 -3.12
N GLY A 13 1.08 -7.94 -2.87
CA GLY A 13 1.27 -9.35 -2.51
C GLY A 13 1.03 -9.68 -1.04
N SER A 14 1.29 -10.93 -0.64
CA SER A 14 1.12 -11.40 0.75
C SER A 14 1.92 -10.57 1.76
N TRP A 15 3.19 -10.30 1.50
CA TRP A 15 4.03 -9.50 2.41
C TRP A 15 3.55 -8.05 2.53
N ALA A 16 3.20 -7.42 1.40
CA ALA A 16 2.65 -6.06 1.44
C ALA A 16 1.34 -6.00 2.23
N THR A 17 0.45 -6.97 2.02
CA THR A 17 -0.83 -7.07 2.74
C THR A 17 -0.63 -7.26 4.24
N ALA A 18 0.30 -8.12 4.64
CA ALA A 18 0.64 -8.33 6.05
C ALA A 18 1.21 -7.07 6.71
N ILE A 19 2.12 -6.37 6.03
CA ILE A 19 2.71 -5.11 6.51
C ILE A 19 1.61 -4.05 6.65
N VAL A 20 0.76 -3.88 5.64
CA VAL A 20 -0.35 -2.91 5.70
C VAL A 20 -1.29 -3.20 6.85
N LYS A 21 -1.65 -4.48 7.08
CA LYS A 21 -2.47 -4.87 8.25
C LYS A 21 -1.80 -4.51 9.58
N MET A 22 -0.51 -4.78 9.70
CA MET A 22 0.25 -4.44 10.91
C MET A 22 0.32 -2.92 11.11
N LEU A 23 0.55 -2.16 10.05
CA LEU A 23 0.63 -0.71 10.09
C LEU A 23 -0.72 -0.06 10.42
N SER A 24 -1.83 -0.51 9.82
CA SER A 24 -3.15 0.06 10.07
C SER A 24 -3.68 -0.20 11.48
N ASN A 25 -3.14 -1.21 12.17
CA ASN A 25 -3.39 -1.42 13.60
C ASN A 25 -2.67 -0.38 14.51
N ASN A 26 -1.60 0.24 14.03
CA ASN A 26 -0.73 1.12 14.83
C ASN A 26 -0.73 2.58 14.37
N LEU A 27 -1.23 2.86 13.16
CA LEU A 27 -1.27 4.18 12.53
C LEU A 27 -2.71 4.55 12.18
N ASP A 28 -2.96 5.85 12.07
CA ASP A 28 -4.27 6.38 11.67
C ASP A 28 -4.47 6.32 10.15
N GLN A 29 -3.38 6.32 9.37
CA GLN A 29 -3.42 6.22 7.92
C GLN A 29 -2.20 5.46 7.37
N VAL A 30 -2.43 4.61 6.38
CA VAL A 30 -1.40 3.91 5.61
C VAL A 30 -1.67 4.10 4.12
N ASN A 31 -0.65 4.52 3.36
CA ASN A 31 -0.76 4.63 1.92
C ASN A 31 -0.30 3.31 1.29
N TRP A 32 -1.08 2.79 0.34
CA TRP A 32 -0.83 1.46 -0.22
C TRP A 32 -0.97 1.47 -1.74
N TRP A 33 0.14 1.22 -2.43
CA TRP A 33 0.14 1.10 -3.88
C TRP A 33 -0.14 -0.34 -4.32
N ILE A 34 -1.17 -0.49 -5.15
CA ILE A 34 -1.53 -1.77 -5.79
C ILE A 34 -1.71 -1.52 -7.28
N ARG A 35 -0.91 -2.18 -8.13
CA ARG A 35 -0.96 -2.00 -9.59
C ARG A 35 -2.35 -2.27 -10.21
N ASN A 36 -3.07 -3.27 -9.70
CA ASN A 36 -4.33 -3.72 -10.30
C ASN A 36 -5.54 -3.03 -9.66
N GLU A 37 -6.18 -2.13 -10.40
CA GLU A 37 -7.35 -1.38 -9.97
C GLU A 37 -8.54 -2.27 -9.55
N LYS A 38 -8.72 -3.44 -10.19
CA LYS A 38 -9.78 -4.39 -9.80
C LYS A 38 -9.57 -4.93 -8.38
N ASN A 39 -8.31 -5.15 -7.99
CA ASN A 39 -7.98 -5.59 -6.64
C ASN A 39 -8.23 -4.47 -5.63
N ILE A 40 -7.95 -3.21 -5.98
CA ILE A 40 -8.26 -2.05 -5.12
C ILE A 40 -9.76 -2.01 -4.83
N LYS A 41 -10.59 -2.05 -5.87
CA LYS A 41 -12.06 -2.06 -5.72
C LYS A 41 -12.54 -3.22 -4.86
N HIS A 42 -11.96 -4.41 -5.04
CA HIS A 42 -12.29 -5.57 -4.23
C HIS A 42 -11.91 -5.35 -2.75
N ILE A 43 -10.72 -4.83 -2.46
CA ILE A 43 -10.29 -4.55 -1.08
C ILE A 43 -11.20 -3.51 -0.44
N GLN A 44 -11.52 -2.41 -1.14
CA GLN A 44 -12.41 -1.37 -0.63
C GLN A 44 -13.81 -1.90 -0.32
N GLN A 45 -14.35 -2.77 -1.18
CA GLN A 45 -15.70 -3.32 -1.03
C GLN A 45 -15.78 -4.44 0.01
N TYR A 46 -14.81 -5.36 -0.01
CA TYR A 46 -14.88 -6.61 0.75
C TYR A 46 -13.90 -6.66 1.91
N ARG A 47 -13.06 -5.65 2.10
CA ARG A 47 -12.07 -5.54 3.19
C ARG A 47 -11.04 -6.66 3.22
N HIS A 48 -10.85 -7.36 2.11
CA HIS A 48 -9.92 -8.46 1.97
C HIS A 48 -9.14 -8.31 0.67
N ASN A 49 -7.87 -8.71 0.66
CA ASN A 49 -7.12 -8.81 -0.59
C ASN A 49 -7.52 -10.11 -1.30
N PRO A 50 -8.09 -10.05 -2.53
CA PRO A 50 -8.69 -11.21 -3.19
C PRO A 50 -7.67 -12.31 -3.50
N ASN A 51 -6.41 -11.94 -3.71
CA ASN A 51 -5.38 -12.85 -4.21
C ASN A 51 -4.41 -13.30 -3.11
N TYR A 52 -4.35 -12.58 -1.98
CA TYR A 52 -3.32 -12.78 -0.96
C TYR A 52 -3.89 -12.58 0.44
N LEU A 53 -3.62 -13.52 1.34
CA LEU A 53 -4.12 -13.48 2.73
C LEU A 53 -5.64 -13.18 2.83
N PRO A 54 -6.50 -13.91 2.08
CA PRO A 54 -7.93 -13.59 1.97
C PRO A 54 -8.70 -13.67 3.29
N SER A 55 -8.17 -14.39 4.29
CA SER A 55 -8.77 -14.49 5.63
C SER A 55 -8.48 -13.28 6.54
N ILE A 56 -7.64 -12.34 6.12
CA ILE A 56 -7.29 -11.16 6.92
C ILE A 56 -8.21 -10.00 6.54
N GLU A 57 -8.97 -9.50 7.52
CA GLU A 57 -9.76 -8.27 7.36
C GLU A 57 -8.87 -7.03 7.49
N LEU A 58 -9.06 -6.08 6.58
CA LEU A 58 -8.37 -4.81 6.49
C LEU A 58 -9.32 -3.67 6.88
N ASP A 59 -8.85 -2.79 7.76
CA ASP A 59 -9.57 -1.56 8.10
C ASP A 59 -9.37 -0.52 6.99
N VAL A 60 -10.24 -0.58 5.98
CA VAL A 60 -10.14 0.23 4.76
C VAL A 60 -10.28 1.73 5.00
N ASP A 61 -10.90 2.14 6.12
CA ASP A 61 -11.07 3.56 6.46
C ASP A 61 -9.72 4.22 6.82
N LYS A 62 -8.72 3.41 7.16
CA LYS A 62 -7.34 3.83 7.40
C LYS A 62 -6.42 3.69 6.19
N LEU A 63 -6.93 3.20 5.06
CA LEU A 63 -6.10 2.87 3.90
C LEU A 63 -6.34 3.83 2.74
N GLN A 64 -5.29 4.56 2.37
CA GLN A 64 -5.25 5.27 1.09
C GLN A 64 -4.69 4.32 0.02
N ILE A 65 -5.57 3.60 -0.67
CA ILE A 65 -5.19 2.61 -1.69
C ILE A 65 -5.30 3.23 -3.08
N SER A 66 -4.22 3.23 -3.86
CA SER A 66 -4.21 3.76 -5.23
C SER A 66 -3.33 2.89 -6.16
N ASN A 67 -3.63 2.92 -7.46
CA ASN A 67 -2.75 2.39 -8.50
C ASN A 67 -1.83 3.47 -9.09
N ASP A 68 -2.02 4.75 -8.72
CA ASP A 68 -1.08 5.82 -8.97
C ASP A 68 -0.01 5.82 -7.87
N ILE A 69 1.24 5.56 -8.26
CA ILE A 69 2.34 5.48 -7.30
C ILE A 69 2.73 6.85 -6.73
N GLN A 70 2.48 7.93 -7.47
CA GLN A 70 2.79 9.29 -7.03
C GLN A 70 1.87 9.71 -5.88
N GLU A 71 0.57 9.39 -5.98
CA GLU A 71 -0.41 9.65 -4.92
C GLU A 71 -0.04 8.97 -3.60
N VAL A 72 0.54 7.77 -3.68
CA VAL A 72 0.94 6.98 -2.52
C VAL A 72 2.24 7.49 -1.88
N ILE A 73 3.24 7.83 -2.72
CA ILE A 73 4.59 8.19 -2.24
C ILE A 73 4.70 9.65 -1.81
N ARG A 74 4.11 10.61 -2.53
CA ARG A 74 4.25 12.05 -2.22
C ARG A 74 3.97 12.44 -0.76
N PRO A 75 2.88 11.95 -0.12
CA PRO A 75 2.61 12.27 1.27
C PRO A 75 3.39 11.41 2.29
N ALA A 76 4.19 10.44 1.83
CA ALA A 76 4.88 9.48 2.69
C ALA A 76 6.24 10.00 3.17
N SER A 77 6.50 9.81 4.46
CA SER A 77 7.82 10.07 5.07
C SER A 77 8.74 8.85 5.04
N MET A 78 8.18 7.69 4.74
CA MET A 78 8.87 6.40 4.61
C MET A 78 8.18 5.56 3.54
N VAL A 79 8.98 4.90 2.69
CA VAL A 79 8.49 3.98 1.66
C VAL A 79 9.02 2.58 1.95
N ILE A 80 8.11 1.60 1.97
CA ILE A 80 8.42 0.18 2.11
C ILE A 80 8.19 -0.49 0.75
N LEU A 81 9.27 -1.01 0.16
CA LEU A 81 9.21 -1.79 -1.08
C LEU A 81 8.91 -3.25 -0.74
N ALA A 82 7.68 -3.69 -1.02
CA ALA A 82 7.19 -5.04 -0.77
C ALA A 82 6.78 -5.73 -2.10
N VAL A 83 7.59 -5.53 -3.13
CA VAL A 83 7.50 -6.20 -4.44
C VAL A 83 8.68 -7.17 -4.61
N PRO A 84 8.51 -8.29 -5.36
CA PRO A 84 9.64 -9.16 -5.67
C PRO A 84 10.75 -8.39 -6.38
N SER A 85 12.01 -8.69 -6.06
CA SER A 85 13.18 -7.94 -6.55
C SER A 85 13.24 -7.83 -8.07
N ALA A 86 12.83 -8.89 -8.77
CA ALA A 86 12.77 -8.94 -10.24
C ALA A 86 11.83 -7.88 -10.85
N PHE A 87 10.87 -7.35 -10.08
CA PHE A 87 9.85 -6.41 -10.55
C PHE A 87 9.99 -5.01 -9.91
N ILE A 88 11.04 -4.76 -9.12
CA ILE A 88 11.24 -3.43 -8.48
C ILE A 88 11.34 -2.33 -9.53
N LYS A 89 12.11 -2.57 -10.60
CA LYS A 89 12.30 -1.58 -11.67
C LYS A 89 10.96 -1.18 -12.30
N ASP A 90 10.16 -2.17 -12.67
CA ASP A 90 8.85 -1.95 -13.29
C ASP A 90 7.84 -1.32 -12.32
N ALA A 91 7.95 -1.62 -11.02
CA ALA A 91 7.10 -1.03 -9.99
C ALA A 91 7.38 0.47 -9.79
N LEU A 92 8.63 0.89 -9.99
CA LEU A 92 9.08 2.27 -9.79
C LEU A 92 9.18 3.07 -11.10
N GLU A 93 8.71 2.53 -12.23
CA GLU A 93 8.80 3.19 -13.53
C GLU A 93 8.11 4.56 -13.56
N GLU A 94 6.97 4.69 -12.87
CA GLU A 94 6.20 5.94 -12.75
C GLU A 94 6.49 6.70 -11.45
N CYS A 95 7.53 6.29 -10.71
CA CYS A 95 7.94 6.97 -9.48
C CYS A 95 8.49 8.37 -9.83
N PRO A 96 8.06 9.43 -9.11
CA PRO A 96 8.61 10.76 -9.33
C PRO A 96 10.13 10.78 -9.08
N SER A 97 10.86 11.52 -9.91
CA SER A 97 12.33 11.59 -9.86
C SER A 97 12.87 12.60 -8.84
N ASP A 98 11.98 13.36 -8.20
CA ASP A 98 12.26 14.49 -7.31
C ASP A 98 11.98 14.18 -5.82
N ILE A 99 11.84 12.90 -5.47
CA ILE A 99 11.59 12.41 -4.10
C ILE A 99 12.91 12.07 -3.39
#